data_AF-X0WS36-F1
#
_entry.id   AF-X0WS36-F1
#
_cell.length_a   1.000
_cell.length_b   1.000
_cell.length_c   1.000
_cell.angle_alpha   90.00
_cell.angle_beta   90.00
_cell.angle_gamma   90.00
#
_symmetry.space_group_name_H-M   'P 1'
#
loop_
_entity.id
_entity.type
_entity.pdbx_description
1 polymer ?
#
loop_
_entity_poly.entity_id
_entity_poly.type
_entity_poly.pdbx_seq_one_letter_code
_entity_poly.pdbx_strand_id
1 'polypeptide(L)'
;EKKGVKMLSEVEFFQGFVRLKTAVKNDTDTVITDSALDIVYDDNVLRLDHIQPVYEYKRGKVHLGNINAGEKKTVAFNYDPIICMESNIDGNLTFRDVKGNLQVVSMKTRRADIVCPIFFTRENANTAMLKRLVNEELATQDSKVFRYPDGLAPNQAFELCKGVVHLHDVKFVREFFEEKPNWLGEAWFYGETKVKGYKIVIRVTVREDSHTAEFFVASQEMEVITGLLAELGHSLNRMLKEKYMGRLKAQPIVDQRLKKELT
;
A
#
# COMPACT_ATOMS: atom_id res chain seq x y z
N GLU A 1 -31.19 16.91 -7.23
CA GLU A 1 -29.93 16.61 -7.95
C GLU A 1 -30.26 16.17 -9.38
N LYS A 2 -29.43 16.51 -10.38
CA LYS A 2 -29.64 15.99 -11.75
C LYS A 2 -29.36 14.48 -11.77
N LYS A 3 -30.35 13.69 -12.21
CA LYS A 3 -30.19 12.26 -12.55
C LYS A 3 -29.17 12.15 -13.70
N GLY A 4 -28.22 11.23 -13.60
CA GLY A 4 -27.14 11.08 -14.57
C GLY A 4 -26.12 10.01 -14.17
N VAL A 5 -25.19 9.71 -15.07
CA VAL A 5 -24.06 8.83 -14.77
C VAL A 5 -22.96 9.66 -14.11
N LYS A 6 -22.43 9.16 -13.00
CA LYS A 6 -21.37 9.83 -12.24
C LYS A 6 -20.18 8.89 -12.09
N MET A 7 -18.98 9.46 -12.23
CA MET A 7 -17.73 8.83 -11.84
C MET A 7 -17.24 9.52 -10.57
N LEU A 8 -17.30 8.79 -9.46
CA LEU A 8 -16.80 9.21 -8.16
C LEU A 8 -15.41 8.62 -7.96
N SER A 9 -14.54 9.34 -7.28
CA SER A 9 -13.20 8.85 -6.94
C SER A 9 -12.86 9.22 -5.51
N GLU A 10 -11.90 8.56 -4.88
CA GLU A 10 -11.25 8.97 -3.64
C GLU A 10 -9.88 8.31 -3.57
N VAL A 11 -8.89 9.02 -3.02
CA VAL A 11 -7.55 8.46 -2.78
C VAL A 11 -7.42 8.16 -1.31
N GLU A 12 -6.94 6.96 -1.00
CA GLU A 12 -6.53 6.56 0.34
C GLU A 12 -5.16 5.90 0.29
N PHE A 13 -4.51 5.86 1.45
CA PHE A 13 -3.22 5.21 1.64
C PHE A 13 -3.42 3.86 2.33
N PHE A 14 -2.75 2.82 1.84
CA PHE A 14 -3.03 1.46 2.27
C PHE A 14 -1.84 0.52 2.01
N GLN A 15 -1.29 -0.10 3.05
CA GLN A 15 -0.20 -1.08 3.04
C GLN A 15 1.02 -0.67 2.19
N GLY A 16 1.37 0.61 2.22
CA GLY A 16 2.43 1.15 1.35
C GLY A 16 2.03 1.28 -0.12
N PHE A 17 0.73 1.30 -0.43
CA PHE A 17 0.17 1.66 -1.73
C PHE A 17 -0.63 2.95 -1.65
N VAL A 18 -0.66 3.68 -2.76
CA VAL A 18 -1.68 4.69 -3.03
C VAL A 18 -2.86 3.98 -3.68
N ARG A 19 -4.03 4.01 -3.04
CA ARG A 19 -5.24 3.38 -3.57
C ARG A 19 -6.20 4.44 -4.08
N LEU A 20 -6.46 4.42 -5.39
CA LEU A 20 -7.58 5.15 -5.98
C LEU A 20 -8.82 4.26 -6.00
N LYS A 21 -9.81 4.58 -5.17
CA LYS A 21 -11.16 3.99 -5.25
C LYS A 21 -11.99 4.80 -6.22
N THR A 22 -12.38 4.20 -7.33
CA THR A 22 -13.29 4.77 -8.31
C THR A 22 -14.63 4.06 -8.26
N ALA A 23 -15.73 4.80 -8.35
CA ALA A 23 -17.06 4.23 -8.46
C ALA A 23 -17.86 4.87 -9.59
N VAL A 24 -18.52 4.04 -10.37
CA VAL A 24 -19.47 4.46 -11.41
C VAL A 24 -20.86 4.24 -10.86
N LYS A 25 -21.64 5.32 -10.78
CA LYS A 25 -23.04 5.29 -10.34
C LYS A 25 -23.94 5.71 -11.49
N ASN A 26 -24.88 4.85 -11.85
CA ASN A 26 -25.89 5.17 -12.85
C ASN A 26 -27.17 5.65 -12.15
N ASP A 27 -27.32 6.96 -11.95
CA ASP A 27 -28.55 7.54 -11.38
C ASP A 27 -29.65 7.76 -12.44
N THR A 28 -29.49 7.22 -13.66
CA THR A 28 -30.53 7.26 -14.71
C THR A 28 -31.53 6.13 -14.54
N ASP A 29 -32.65 6.23 -15.26
CA ASP A 29 -33.70 5.21 -15.25
C ASP A 29 -33.47 4.13 -16.33
N THR A 30 -32.28 4.11 -16.98
CA THR A 30 -31.92 3.19 -18.07
C THR A 30 -30.57 2.53 -17.85
N VAL A 31 -30.36 1.33 -18.42
CA VAL A 31 -29.05 0.66 -18.43
C VAL A 31 -28.05 1.44 -19.30
N ILE A 32 -26.80 1.49 -18.88
CA ILE A 32 -25.66 1.90 -19.72
C ILE A 32 -24.81 0.67 -20.05
N THR A 33 -24.27 0.64 -21.26
CA THR A 33 -23.50 -0.50 -21.77
C THR A 33 -22.07 -0.11 -22.12
N ASP A 34 -21.21 -1.11 -22.32
CA ASP A 34 -19.80 -0.94 -22.69
C ASP A 34 -19.03 0.04 -21.78
N SER A 35 -19.35 0.03 -20.47
CA SER A 35 -18.72 0.93 -19.51
C SER A 35 -17.26 0.54 -19.32
N ALA A 36 -16.35 1.48 -19.54
CA ALA A 36 -14.91 1.28 -19.38
C ALA A 36 -14.25 2.47 -18.68
N LEU A 37 -13.42 2.19 -17.69
CA LEU A 37 -12.61 3.17 -16.97
C LEU A 37 -11.22 3.28 -17.59
N ASP A 38 -10.77 4.51 -17.76
CA ASP A 38 -9.45 4.88 -18.24
C ASP A 38 -8.82 5.81 -17.19
N ILE A 39 -7.73 5.37 -16.56
CA ILE A 39 -7.07 6.12 -15.47
C ILE A 39 -5.71 6.57 -15.95
N VAL A 40 -5.45 7.86 -15.79
CA VAL A 40 -4.22 8.54 -16.20
C VAL A 40 -3.45 8.95 -14.95
N TYR A 41 -2.18 8.58 -14.90
CA TYR A 41 -1.27 8.87 -13.79
C TYR A 41 0.16 8.96 -14.33
N ASP A 42 1.08 9.53 -13.55
CA ASP A 42 2.50 9.59 -13.91
C ASP A 42 3.18 8.24 -13.61
N ASP A 43 3.58 7.52 -14.65
CA ASP A 43 4.21 6.19 -14.57
C ASP A 43 5.67 6.23 -14.09
N ASN A 44 6.27 7.42 -14.02
CA ASN A 44 7.58 7.63 -13.38
C ASN A 44 7.46 7.71 -11.86
N VAL A 45 6.26 8.01 -11.34
CA VAL A 45 5.99 8.19 -9.91
C VAL A 45 5.26 7.00 -9.32
N LEU A 46 4.24 6.52 -10.03
CA LEU A 46 3.34 5.47 -9.58
C LEU A 46 3.40 4.29 -10.54
N ARG A 47 3.48 3.07 -10.02
CA ARG A 47 3.28 1.86 -10.82
C ARG A 47 1.95 1.22 -10.47
N LEU A 48 1.06 1.00 -11.42
CA LEU A 48 -0.12 0.17 -11.17
C LEU A 48 0.32 -1.25 -10.80
N ASP A 49 0.03 -1.66 -9.56
CA ASP A 49 0.39 -2.98 -9.05
C ASP A 49 -0.73 -3.99 -9.32
N HIS A 50 -1.95 -3.67 -8.86
CA HIS A 50 -3.11 -4.53 -9.08
C HIS A 50 -4.43 -3.77 -8.97
N ILE A 51 -5.49 -4.38 -9.51
CA ILE A 51 -6.86 -3.85 -9.53
C ILE A 51 -7.79 -4.80 -8.76
N GLN A 52 -8.69 -4.24 -7.96
CA GLN A 52 -9.67 -5.00 -7.18
C GLN A 52 -11.09 -4.40 -7.29
N PRO A 53 -12.14 -5.21 -7.44
CA PRO A 53 -12.12 -6.64 -7.77
C PRO A 53 -11.58 -6.89 -9.18
N VAL A 54 -11.42 -8.16 -9.55
CA VAL A 54 -10.91 -8.54 -10.86
C VAL A 54 -11.96 -8.19 -11.93
N TYR A 55 -11.58 -7.27 -12.81
CA TYR A 55 -12.32 -6.89 -14.01
C TYR A 55 -11.45 -7.17 -15.24
N GLU A 56 -12.07 -7.24 -16.42
CA GLU A 56 -11.32 -7.36 -17.67
C GLU A 56 -10.50 -6.07 -17.89
N TYR A 57 -9.18 -6.21 -17.97
CA TYR A 57 -8.26 -5.13 -18.28
C TYR A 57 -7.73 -5.29 -19.70
N LYS A 58 -8.09 -4.37 -20.60
CA LYS A 58 -7.77 -4.45 -22.02
C LYS A 58 -7.46 -3.07 -22.56
N ARG A 59 -6.34 -2.97 -23.31
CA ARG A 59 -5.89 -1.70 -23.95
C ARG A 59 -5.84 -0.52 -22.97
N GLY A 60 -5.34 -0.75 -21.75
CA GLY A 60 -5.22 0.31 -20.73
C GLY A 60 -6.51 0.62 -19.97
N LYS A 61 -7.62 -0.08 -20.24
CA LYS A 61 -8.93 0.22 -19.64
C LYS A 61 -9.48 -0.94 -18.84
N VAL A 62 -10.17 -0.60 -17.75
CA VAL A 62 -10.93 -1.55 -16.94
C VAL A 62 -12.38 -1.58 -17.44
N HIS A 63 -12.80 -2.72 -17.98
CA HIS A 63 -14.15 -2.90 -18.49
C HIS A 63 -15.11 -3.35 -17.37
N LEU A 64 -16.11 -2.52 -17.11
CA LEU A 64 -17.16 -2.77 -16.11
C LEU A 64 -18.39 -3.46 -16.71
N GLY A 65 -18.49 -3.52 -18.04
CA GLY A 65 -19.63 -4.07 -18.76
C GLY A 65 -20.87 -3.19 -18.64
N ASN A 66 -22.03 -3.82 -18.44
CA ASN A 66 -23.30 -3.12 -18.29
C ASN A 66 -23.52 -2.69 -16.84
N ILE A 67 -24.12 -1.52 -16.66
CA ILE A 67 -24.47 -0.96 -15.34
C ILE A 67 -25.94 -0.57 -15.36
N ASN A 68 -26.76 -1.26 -14.57
CA ASN A 68 -28.21 -1.07 -14.53
C ASN A 68 -28.60 0.28 -13.92
N ALA A 69 -29.85 0.67 -14.11
CA ALA A 69 -30.44 1.83 -13.45
C ALA A 69 -30.31 1.71 -11.92
N GLY A 70 -29.80 2.75 -11.27
CA GLY A 70 -29.54 2.79 -9.83
C GLY A 70 -28.30 1.99 -9.36
N GLU A 71 -27.65 1.22 -10.24
CA GLU A 71 -26.50 0.39 -9.88
C GLU A 71 -25.24 1.24 -9.67
N LYS A 72 -24.40 0.78 -8.73
CA LYS A 72 -23.06 1.32 -8.48
C LYS A 72 -22.03 0.20 -8.60
N LYS A 73 -21.04 0.36 -9.48
CA LYS A 73 -19.84 -0.50 -9.53
C LYS A 73 -18.63 0.25 -9.01
N THR A 74 -17.76 -0.44 -8.29
CA THR A 74 -16.57 0.15 -7.65
C THR A 74 -15.33 -0.63 -8.04
N VAL A 75 -14.23 0.09 -8.29
CA VAL A 75 -12.91 -0.44 -8.63
C VAL A 75 -11.87 0.27 -7.77
N ALA A 76 -10.95 -0.47 -7.19
CA ALA A 76 -9.77 0.03 -6.52
C ALA A 76 -8.54 -0.24 -7.40
N PHE A 77 -7.84 0.83 -7.75
CA PHE A 77 -6.53 0.78 -8.40
C PHE A 77 -5.48 1.00 -7.32
N ASN A 78 -4.58 0.03 -7.14
CA ASN A 78 -3.52 0.10 -6.13
C ASN A 78 -2.21 0.40 -6.84
N TYR A 79 -1.63 1.55 -6.51
CA TYR A 79 -0.39 2.04 -7.08
C TYR A 79 0.74 1.88 -6.08
N ASP A 80 1.81 1.27 -6.53
CA ASP A 80 3.08 1.16 -5.81
C ASP A 80 3.92 2.41 -6.10
N PRO A 81 4.24 3.24 -5.09
CA PRO A 81 5.10 4.41 -5.27
C PRO A 81 6.51 4.00 -5.70
N ILE A 82 6.97 4.48 -6.86
CA ILE A 82 8.34 4.30 -7.33
C ILE A 82 9.23 5.41 -6.73
N ILE A 83 8.71 6.65 -6.72
CA ILE A 83 9.40 7.83 -6.21
C ILE A 83 8.45 8.56 -5.25
N CYS A 84 8.99 9.06 -4.14
CA CYS A 84 8.26 9.88 -3.19
C CYS A 84 8.13 11.31 -3.72
N MET A 85 7.04 11.59 -4.42
CA MET A 85 6.65 12.92 -4.86
C MET A 85 5.14 13.02 -5.01
N GLU A 86 4.65 14.24 -5.12
CA GLU A 86 3.26 14.52 -5.46
C GLU A 86 2.95 14.07 -6.89
N SER A 87 1.82 13.39 -7.07
CA SER A 87 1.29 13.01 -8.37
C SER A 87 -0.21 13.27 -8.45
N ASN A 88 -0.68 13.63 -9.64
CA ASN A 88 -2.11 13.75 -9.94
C ASN A 88 -2.60 12.49 -10.67
N ILE A 89 -3.78 12.05 -10.30
CA ILE A 89 -4.47 10.92 -10.90
C ILE A 89 -5.79 11.41 -11.45
N ASP A 90 -5.94 11.27 -12.76
CA ASP A 90 -7.12 11.65 -13.54
C ASP A 90 -7.79 10.41 -14.11
N GLY A 91 -9.03 10.54 -14.57
CA GLY A 91 -9.70 9.40 -15.16
C GLY A 91 -11.02 9.71 -15.82
N ASN A 92 -11.38 8.86 -16.77
CA ASN A 92 -12.58 8.96 -17.57
C ASN A 92 -13.33 7.65 -17.58
N LEU A 93 -14.65 7.74 -17.49
CA LEU A 93 -15.58 6.68 -17.83
C LEU A 93 -16.09 6.91 -19.24
N THR A 94 -15.96 5.91 -20.11
CA THR A 94 -16.64 5.86 -21.41
C THR A 94 -17.74 4.81 -21.38
N PHE A 95 -18.93 5.11 -21.91
CA PHE A 95 -20.06 4.18 -21.97
C PHE A 95 -21.02 4.52 -23.12
N ARG A 96 -21.95 3.61 -23.44
CA ARG A 96 -23.06 3.88 -24.35
C ARG A 96 -24.36 4.07 -23.59
N ASP A 97 -25.11 5.12 -23.96
CA ASP A 97 -26.46 5.34 -23.45
C ASP A 97 -27.49 4.42 -24.13
N VAL A 98 -28.74 4.49 -23.70
CA VAL A 98 -29.86 3.69 -24.27
C VAL A 98 -30.09 3.93 -25.76
N LYS A 99 -29.63 5.07 -26.30
CA LYS A 99 -29.72 5.41 -27.73
C LYS A 99 -28.48 4.92 -28.51
N GLY A 100 -27.52 4.28 -27.83
CA GLY A 100 -26.26 3.79 -28.38
C GLY A 100 -25.17 4.86 -28.53
N ASN A 101 -25.41 6.10 -28.09
CA ASN A 101 -24.44 7.18 -28.22
C ASN A 101 -23.30 6.99 -27.21
N LEU A 102 -22.08 7.24 -27.66
CA LEU A 102 -20.91 7.24 -26.78
C LEU A 102 -20.94 8.49 -25.89
N GLN A 103 -20.81 8.27 -24.59
CA GLN A 103 -20.75 9.30 -23.57
C GLN A 103 -19.43 9.18 -22.81
N VAL A 104 -18.94 10.31 -22.30
CA VAL A 104 -17.73 10.39 -21.48
C VAL A 104 -18.03 11.19 -20.22
N VAL A 105 -17.63 10.67 -19.07
CA VAL A 105 -17.73 11.35 -17.78
C VAL A 105 -16.36 11.28 -17.10
N SER A 106 -15.79 12.43 -16.79
CA SER A 106 -14.51 12.52 -16.07
C SER A 106 -14.73 12.50 -14.55
N MET A 107 -13.80 11.89 -13.81
CA MET A 107 -13.73 12.08 -12.37
C MET A 107 -13.05 13.41 -12.02
N LYS A 108 -13.13 13.80 -10.74
CA LYS A 108 -12.27 14.87 -10.21
C LYS A 108 -10.82 14.36 -10.17
N THR A 109 -9.88 15.22 -10.54
CA THR A 109 -8.45 15.00 -10.32
C THR A 109 -8.20 14.72 -8.85
N ARG A 110 -7.43 13.66 -8.58
CA ARG A 110 -7.05 13.27 -7.23
C ARG A 110 -5.55 13.41 -7.06
N ARG A 111 -5.16 14.08 -5.99
CA ARG A 111 -3.75 14.24 -5.61
C ARG A 111 -3.32 13.08 -4.72
N ALA A 112 -2.18 12.49 -5.03
CA ALA A 112 -1.48 11.53 -4.20
C ALA A 112 -0.14 12.14 -3.78
N ASP A 113 0.01 12.43 -2.49
CA ASP A 113 1.23 13.01 -1.93
C ASP A 113 1.98 11.95 -1.13
N ILE A 114 3.14 11.51 -1.64
CA ILE A 114 3.93 10.44 -1.01
C ILE A 114 5.23 11.05 -0.48
N VAL A 115 5.49 10.85 0.81
CA VAL A 115 6.66 11.40 1.48
C VAL A 115 7.57 10.28 1.97
N CYS A 116 8.82 10.27 1.49
CA CYS A 116 9.86 9.40 2.04
C CYS A 116 10.49 10.10 3.25
N PRO A 117 10.37 9.55 4.47
CA PRO A 117 10.96 10.17 5.63
C PRO A 117 12.49 10.11 5.57
N ILE A 118 13.14 11.27 5.71
CA ILE A 118 14.57 11.33 5.99
C ILE A 118 14.73 11.37 7.50
N PHE A 119 15.39 10.36 8.06
CA PHE A 119 15.54 10.22 9.50
C PHE A 119 16.75 10.96 10.05
N PHE A 120 16.66 11.34 11.33
CA PHE A 120 17.78 11.54 12.22
C PHE A 120 17.48 10.91 13.58
N THR A 121 18.53 10.54 14.29
CA THR A 121 18.41 10.00 15.66
C THR A 121 18.75 11.08 16.69
N ARG A 122 17.79 11.59 17.49
CA ARG A 122 18.07 12.48 18.65
C ARG A 122 17.84 11.84 20.02
N GLU A 123 16.93 10.88 20.16
CA GLU A 123 16.45 10.44 21.48
C GLU A 123 16.98 9.05 21.90
N ASN A 124 17.13 8.87 23.21
CA ASN A 124 17.28 7.56 23.84
C ASN A 124 15.91 6.88 23.92
N ALA A 125 15.57 6.09 22.90
CA ALA A 125 14.33 5.32 22.86
C ALA A 125 14.44 4.00 23.65
N ASN A 126 13.36 3.60 24.32
CA ASN A 126 13.23 2.32 25.02
C ASN A 126 11.86 1.66 24.73
N THR A 127 11.72 0.37 25.06
CA THR A 127 10.51 -0.41 24.71
C THR A 127 9.22 0.16 25.32
N ALA A 128 9.26 0.70 26.54
CA ALA A 128 8.08 1.28 27.17
C ALA A 128 7.60 2.54 26.42
N MET A 129 8.54 3.37 26.00
CA MET A 129 8.26 4.54 25.15
C MET A 129 7.62 4.13 23.82
N LEU A 130 8.12 3.10 23.14
CA LEU A 130 7.55 2.67 21.85
C LEU A 130 6.12 2.15 22.01
N LYS A 131 5.85 1.37 23.07
CA LYS A 131 4.49 0.89 23.35
C LYS A 131 3.53 2.05 23.62
N ARG A 132 3.95 3.05 24.40
CA ARG A 132 3.16 4.26 24.65
C ARG A 132 2.90 5.03 23.35
N LEU A 133 3.92 5.20 22.53
CA LEU A 133 3.80 5.87 21.24
C LEU A 133 2.75 5.19 20.34
N VAL A 134 2.85 3.88 20.16
CA VAL A 134 1.93 3.12 19.29
C VAL A 134 0.51 3.09 19.84
N ASN A 135 0.33 2.97 21.16
CA ASN A 135 -1.00 2.78 21.75
C ASN A 135 -1.73 4.09 22.08
N GLU A 136 -1.00 5.19 22.32
CA GLU A 136 -1.57 6.41 22.92
C GLU A 136 -1.25 7.70 22.14
N GLU A 137 -0.08 7.82 21.50
CA GLU A 137 0.36 9.11 20.91
C GLU A 137 0.23 9.17 19.38
N LEU A 138 0.54 8.08 18.67
CA LEU A 138 0.59 8.06 17.22
C LEU A 138 -0.80 7.79 16.63
N ALA A 139 -1.31 8.75 15.87
CA ALA A 139 -2.67 8.71 15.34
C ALA A 139 -2.88 7.65 14.26
N THR A 140 -1.80 7.25 13.58
CA THR A 140 -1.89 6.38 12.40
C THR A 140 -0.88 5.25 12.46
N GLN A 141 -1.28 4.09 11.95
CA GLN A 141 -0.44 2.92 11.81
C GLN A 141 -0.88 2.09 10.62
N ASP A 142 0.09 1.43 9.98
CA ASP A 142 -0.18 0.45 8.93
C ASP A 142 0.95 -0.57 8.88
N SER A 143 0.75 -1.65 8.12
CA SER A 143 1.80 -2.62 7.89
C SER A 143 1.75 -3.25 6.50
N LYS A 144 2.93 -3.57 5.98
CA LYS A 144 3.13 -4.30 4.72
C LYS A 144 3.67 -5.68 5.06
N VAL A 145 2.88 -6.70 4.71
CA VAL A 145 3.18 -8.10 5.03
C VAL A 145 3.61 -8.80 3.76
N PHE A 146 4.61 -9.65 3.88
CA PHE A 146 5.17 -10.44 2.80
C PHE A 146 5.12 -11.91 3.17
N ARG A 147 4.86 -12.76 2.18
CA ARG A 147 5.34 -14.14 2.22
C ARG A 147 6.82 -14.11 1.85
N TYR A 148 7.69 -14.52 2.76
CA TYR A 148 9.11 -14.63 2.42
C TYR A 148 9.34 -15.85 1.51
N PRO A 149 10.44 -15.90 0.73
CA PRO A 149 10.63 -16.95 -0.27
C PRO A 149 10.87 -18.33 0.34
N ASP A 150 10.33 -19.37 -0.31
CA ASP A 150 10.64 -20.77 0.03
C ASP A 150 12.16 -21.01 -0.04
N GLY A 151 12.69 -21.76 0.93
CA GLY A 151 14.13 -22.05 1.06
C GLY A 151 14.93 -20.98 1.81
N LEU A 152 14.31 -19.86 2.20
CA LEU A 152 14.89 -18.90 3.14
C LEU A 152 14.49 -19.29 4.57
N ALA A 153 15.47 -19.50 5.46
CA ALA A 153 15.16 -19.81 6.86
C ALA A 153 14.55 -18.57 7.58
N PRO A 154 13.63 -18.75 8.55
CA PRO A 154 12.94 -17.63 9.22
C PRO A 154 13.91 -16.61 9.83
N ASN A 155 14.98 -17.07 10.48
CA ASN A 155 16.03 -16.21 11.04
C ASN A 155 16.77 -15.41 9.95
N GLN A 156 16.99 -15.98 8.77
CA GLN A 156 17.61 -15.27 7.65
C GLN A 156 16.66 -14.21 7.07
N ALA A 157 15.36 -14.51 6.99
CA ALA A 157 14.34 -13.55 6.58
C ALA A 157 14.27 -12.38 7.56
N PHE A 158 14.34 -12.66 8.86
CA PHE A 158 14.36 -11.63 9.90
C PHE A 158 15.59 -10.73 9.84
N GLU A 159 16.79 -11.31 9.71
CA GLU A 159 18.02 -10.51 9.58
C GLU A 159 18.03 -9.67 8.30
N LEU A 160 17.44 -10.17 7.20
CA LEU A 160 17.24 -9.36 6.00
C LEU A 160 16.28 -8.18 6.25
N CYS A 161 15.13 -8.42 6.88
CA CYS A 161 14.17 -7.37 7.17
C CYS A 161 14.73 -6.33 8.14
N LYS A 162 15.44 -6.74 9.20
CA LYS A 162 16.18 -5.83 10.08
C LYS A 162 17.23 -5.04 9.31
N GLY A 163 18.01 -5.71 8.45
CA GLY A 163 19.02 -5.07 7.61
C GLY A 163 18.45 -3.97 6.72
N VAL A 164 17.25 -4.18 6.18
CA VAL A 164 16.52 -3.15 5.42
C VAL A 164 16.22 -1.92 6.27
N VAL A 165 15.71 -2.10 7.49
CA VAL A 165 15.42 -0.96 8.39
C VAL A 165 16.71 -0.22 8.78
N HIS A 166 17.81 -0.94 8.96
CA HIS A 166 19.13 -0.37 9.25
C HIS A 166 19.75 0.45 8.12
N LEU A 167 19.21 0.41 6.89
CA LEU A 167 19.60 1.33 5.82
C LEU A 167 19.21 2.79 6.14
N HIS A 168 18.31 2.99 7.10
CA HIS A 168 17.86 4.29 7.57
C HIS A 168 18.58 4.68 8.86
N ASP A 169 18.75 5.99 9.08
CA ASP A 169 19.28 6.56 10.34
C ASP A 169 18.22 6.52 11.45
N VAL A 170 17.86 5.30 11.85
CA VAL A 170 16.91 5.00 12.93
C VAL A 170 17.61 4.27 14.07
N LYS A 171 17.12 4.49 15.29
CA LYS A 171 17.60 3.83 16.48
C LYS A 171 17.01 2.43 16.59
N PHE A 172 17.85 1.41 16.56
CA PHE A 172 17.48 0.07 17.04
C PHE A 172 17.28 0.11 18.56
N VAL A 173 16.13 -0.38 19.02
CA VAL A 173 15.74 -0.33 20.44
C VAL A 173 15.87 -1.70 21.08
N ARG A 174 15.27 -2.72 20.49
CA ARG A 174 15.26 -4.07 21.06
C ARG A 174 14.84 -5.11 20.02
N GLU A 175 15.28 -6.34 20.25
CA GLU A 175 14.77 -7.53 19.59
C GLU A 175 14.30 -8.60 20.59
N PHE A 176 13.43 -9.47 20.11
CA PHE A 176 12.90 -10.63 20.79
C PHE A 176 12.90 -11.81 19.81
N PHE A 177 13.16 -13.01 20.30
CA PHE A 177 13.05 -14.22 19.51
C PHE A 177 12.56 -15.39 20.35
N GLU A 178 11.77 -16.25 19.72
CA GLU A 178 11.34 -17.54 20.25
C GLU A 178 11.74 -18.60 19.22
N GLU A 179 12.49 -19.62 19.64
CA GLU A 179 12.93 -20.69 18.73
C GLU A 179 11.98 -21.89 18.71
N LYS A 180 11.11 -22.04 19.71
CA LYS A 180 10.23 -23.19 19.88
C LYS A 180 8.85 -22.75 20.41
N PRO A 181 7.74 -23.35 19.95
CA PRO A 181 7.68 -24.48 19.01
C PRO A 181 7.94 -24.11 17.55
N ASN A 182 7.69 -22.85 17.16
CA ASN A 182 7.98 -22.30 15.84
C ASN A 182 8.83 -21.05 16.01
N TRP A 183 9.67 -20.75 15.03
CA TRP A 183 10.53 -19.59 15.06
C TRP A 183 9.71 -18.29 14.92
N LEU A 184 9.90 -17.36 15.85
CA LEU A 184 9.34 -16.01 15.86
C LEU A 184 10.45 -15.01 16.16
N GLY A 185 10.54 -13.96 15.38
CA GLY A 185 11.45 -12.84 15.64
C GLY A 185 10.74 -11.51 15.54
N GLU A 186 11.01 -10.62 16.48
CA GLU A 186 10.47 -9.26 16.52
C GLU A 186 11.59 -8.25 16.80
N ALA A 187 11.69 -7.18 16.02
CA ALA A 187 12.65 -6.10 16.22
C ALA A 187 11.96 -4.74 16.16
N TRP A 188 12.33 -3.86 17.08
CA TRP A 188 11.76 -2.53 17.23
C TRP A 188 12.79 -1.44 16.97
N PHE A 189 12.35 -0.44 16.23
CA PHE A 189 13.15 0.72 15.87
C PHE A 189 12.35 2.00 16.11
N TYR A 190 13.10 3.08 16.32
CA TYR A 190 12.56 4.42 16.51
C TYR A 190 13.32 5.42 15.66
N GLY A 191 12.61 6.34 15.02
CA GLY A 191 13.21 7.44 14.29
C GLY A 191 12.39 8.71 14.42
N GLU A 192 13.04 9.84 14.13
CA GLU A 192 12.37 11.13 13.98
C GLU A 192 12.69 11.70 12.58
N THR A 193 11.71 12.29 11.90
CA THR A 193 11.94 12.87 10.57
C THR A 193 12.65 14.23 10.65
N LYS A 194 13.69 14.44 9.83
CA LYS A 194 14.49 15.68 9.79
C LYS A 194 13.69 16.95 9.57
N VAL A 195 12.68 16.88 8.70
CA VAL A 195 11.98 18.07 8.21
C VAL A 195 10.81 18.45 9.12
N LYS A 196 10.02 17.46 9.56
CA LYS A 196 8.76 17.70 10.29
C LYS A 196 8.81 17.28 11.76
N GLY A 197 9.85 16.56 12.20
CA GLY A 197 9.96 16.07 13.57
C GLY A 197 8.96 14.96 13.89
N TYR A 198 8.45 14.24 12.88
CA TYR A 198 7.51 13.16 13.08
C TYR A 198 8.18 11.97 13.73
N LYS A 199 7.59 11.49 14.82
CA LYS A 199 8.04 10.29 15.53
C LYS A 199 7.54 9.07 14.77
N ILE A 200 8.45 8.16 14.45
CA ILE A 200 8.15 6.94 13.71
C ILE A 200 8.59 5.74 14.54
N VAL A 201 7.67 4.81 14.74
CA VAL A 201 7.96 3.50 15.30
C VAL A 201 7.89 2.48 14.18
N ILE A 202 8.97 1.70 14.01
CA ILE A 202 9.02 0.60 13.03
C ILE A 202 9.16 -0.69 13.80
N ARG A 203 8.32 -1.68 13.48
CA ARG A 203 8.44 -3.05 13.99
C ARG A 203 8.58 -4.01 12.83
N VAL A 204 9.59 -4.88 12.92
CA VAL A 204 9.77 -6.02 12.02
C VAL A 204 9.36 -7.27 12.76
N THR A 205 8.45 -8.04 12.18
CA THR A 205 8.05 -9.35 12.73
C THR A 205 8.21 -10.42 11.67
N VAL A 206 8.84 -11.54 12.00
CA VAL A 206 8.90 -12.72 11.11
C VAL A 206 8.38 -13.93 11.85
N ARG A 207 7.47 -14.66 11.23
CA ARG A 207 6.79 -15.83 11.81
C ARG A 207 6.95 -17.04 10.90
N GLU A 208 7.44 -18.14 11.45
CA GLU A 208 7.61 -19.40 10.71
C GLU A 208 6.28 -20.09 10.40
N ASP A 209 5.36 -20.11 11.35
CA ASP A 209 4.07 -20.82 11.24
C ASP A 209 3.20 -20.37 10.06
N SER A 210 3.21 -19.08 9.78
CA SER A 210 2.48 -18.41 8.71
C SER A 210 3.36 -18.11 7.49
N HIS A 211 4.67 -18.37 7.58
CA HIS A 211 5.68 -18.06 6.56
C HIS A 211 5.65 -16.58 6.16
N THR A 212 5.53 -15.68 7.14
CA THR A 212 5.35 -14.24 6.90
C THR A 212 6.46 -13.38 7.49
N ALA A 213 6.68 -12.23 6.82
CA ALA A 213 7.48 -11.11 7.31
C ALA A 213 6.64 -9.83 7.25
N GLU A 214 6.52 -9.11 8.35
CA GLU A 214 5.76 -7.87 8.49
C GLU A 214 6.71 -6.69 8.75
N PHE A 215 6.55 -5.63 7.97
CA PHE A 215 6.96 -4.29 8.37
C PHE A 215 5.74 -3.54 8.87
N PHE A 216 5.71 -3.23 10.16
CA PHE A 216 4.73 -2.36 10.78
C PHE A 216 5.33 -0.99 11.02
N VAL A 217 4.57 0.07 10.74
CA VAL A 217 5.00 1.45 10.92
C VAL A 217 3.85 2.24 11.56
N ALA A 218 4.17 3.01 12.59
CA ALA A 218 3.27 3.99 13.20
C ALA A 218 3.88 5.39 13.17
N SER A 219 3.05 6.41 12.92
CA SER A 219 3.45 7.82 12.81
C SER A 219 2.23 8.75 13.00
N GLN A 220 2.44 10.06 12.87
CA GLN A 220 1.38 11.06 12.83
C GLN A 220 0.61 11.08 11.50
N GLU A 221 1.29 10.84 10.37
CA GLU A 221 0.74 11.02 9.02
C GLU A 221 0.86 9.75 8.17
N MET A 222 -0.20 9.43 7.42
CA MET A 222 -0.30 8.19 6.65
C MET A 222 0.51 8.23 5.35
N GLU A 223 0.71 9.40 4.78
CA GLU A 223 1.57 9.67 3.61
C GLU A 223 3.00 9.20 3.87
N VAL A 224 3.49 9.48 5.09
CA VAL A 224 4.84 9.13 5.54
C VAL A 224 4.96 7.63 5.80
N ILE A 225 3.94 7.04 6.44
CA ILE A 225 3.85 5.59 6.65
C ILE A 225 3.89 4.86 5.30
N THR A 226 3.12 5.35 4.32
CA THR A 226 3.02 4.73 3.00
C THR A 226 4.33 4.80 2.24
N GLY A 227 4.96 5.99 2.20
CA GLY A 227 6.26 6.16 1.55
C GLY A 227 7.31 5.23 2.16
N LEU A 228 7.37 5.16 3.50
CA LEU A 228 8.32 4.28 4.19
C LEU A 228 8.03 2.79 3.92
N LEU A 229 6.78 2.34 4.01
CA LEU A 229 6.42 0.94 3.74
C LEU A 229 6.71 0.53 2.29
N ALA A 230 6.50 1.44 1.33
CA ALA A 230 6.89 1.21 -0.06
C ALA A 230 8.42 1.04 -0.17
N GLU A 231 9.19 1.96 0.42
CA GLU A 231 10.65 1.95 0.39
C GLU A 231 11.27 0.72 1.08
N LEU A 232 10.74 0.31 2.23
CA LEU A 232 11.15 -0.91 2.94
C LEU A 232 10.89 -2.15 2.06
N GLY A 233 9.73 -2.22 1.40
CA GLY A 233 9.39 -3.30 0.47
C GLY A 233 10.32 -3.36 -0.75
N HIS A 234 10.69 -2.20 -1.31
CA HIS A 234 11.64 -2.11 -2.43
C HIS A 234 13.03 -2.54 -2.01
N SER A 235 13.48 -2.07 -0.86
CA SER A 235 14.79 -2.40 -0.29
C SER A 235 14.91 -3.89 0.04
N LEU A 236 13.86 -4.50 0.60
CA LEU A 236 13.82 -5.95 0.84
C LEU A 236 13.99 -6.73 -0.47
N ASN A 237 13.22 -6.39 -1.51
CA ASN A 237 13.31 -7.08 -2.79
C ASN A 237 14.66 -6.84 -3.50
N ARG A 238 15.25 -5.65 -3.34
CA ARG A 238 16.61 -5.35 -3.83
C ARG A 238 17.65 -6.23 -3.12
N MET A 239 17.62 -6.31 -1.80
CA MET A 239 18.55 -7.13 -1.02
C MET A 239 18.40 -8.62 -1.32
N LEU A 240 17.17 -9.12 -1.48
CA LEU A 240 16.92 -10.51 -1.91
C LEU A 240 17.50 -10.78 -3.29
N LYS A 241 17.31 -9.84 -4.24
CA LYS A 241 17.85 -9.95 -5.59
C LYS A 241 19.37 -9.98 -5.59
N GLU A 242 20.02 -9.10 -4.82
CA GLU A 242 21.48 -9.03 -4.72
C GLU A 242 22.07 -10.28 -4.06
N LYS A 243 21.54 -10.67 -2.89
CA LYS A 243 22.07 -11.79 -2.11
C LYS A 243 21.86 -13.16 -2.78
N TYR A 244 20.78 -13.31 -3.55
CA TYR A 244 20.39 -14.58 -4.16
C TYR A 244 20.38 -14.53 -5.70
N MET A 245 21.16 -13.63 -6.30
CA MET A 245 21.35 -13.52 -7.76
C MET A 245 20.02 -13.46 -8.55
N GLY A 246 19.01 -12.79 -7.98
CA GLY A 246 17.69 -12.58 -8.57
C GLY A 246 16.75 -13.78 -8.54
N ARG A 247 17.11 -14.87 -7.86
CA ARG A 247 16.27 -16.08 -7.79
C ARG A 247 15.09 -15.97 -6.82
N LEU A 248 15.18 -15.07 -5.84
CA LEU A 248 14.19 -14.92 -4.78
C LEU A 248 13.55 -13.54 -4.82
N LYS A 249 12.24 -13.49 -4.54
CA LYS A 249 11.44 -12.26 -4.41
C LYS A 249 10.39 -12.47 -3.32
N ALA A 250 10.19 -11.48 -2.45
CA ALA A 250 9.13 -11.50 -1.46
C ALA A 250 7.80 -11.10 -2.12
N GLN A 251 6.72 -11.81 -1.77
CA GLN A 251 5.38 -11.53 -2.33
C GLN A 251 4.53 -10.78 -1.30
N PRO A 252 4.06 -9.57 -1.59
CA PRO A 252 3.21 -8.83 -0.65
C PRO A 252 1.84 -9.54 -0.50
N ILE A 253 1.35 -9.63 0.73
CA ILE A 253 0.02 -10.13 1.07
C ILE A 253 -0.93 -8.93 1.16
N VAL A 254 -1.68 -8.71 0.08
CA VAL A 254 -2.57 -7.56 -0.05
C VAL A 254 -3.99 -7.83 0.49
N ASP A 255 -4.40 -9.09 0.49
CA ASP A 255 -5.71 -9.50 1.02
C ASP A 255 -5.77 -9.25 2.54
N GLN A 256 -6.68 -8.38 2.96
CA GLN A 256 -6.83 -7.97 4.37
C GLN A 256 -7.34 -9.09 5.27
N ARG A 257 -8.18 -9.98 4.73
CA ARG A 257 -8.67 -11.12 5.50
C ARG A 257 -7.52 -12.10 5.72
N LEU A 258 -6.79 -12.42 4.65
CA LEU A 258 -5.62 -13.29 4.74
C LEU A 258 -4.54 -12.69 5.65
N LYS A 259 -4.29 -11.38 5.55
CA LYS A 259 -3.37 -10.67 6.45
C LYS A 259 -3.77 -10.88 7.91
N LYS A 260 -5.02 -10.60 8.29
CA LYS A 260 -5.52 -10.79 9.66
C LYS A 260 -5.46 -12.23 10.15
N GLU A 261 -5.56 -13.19 9.26
CA GLU A 261 -5.42 -14.63 9.58
C GLU A 261 -3.95 -15.02 9.83
N LEU A 262 -2.98 -14.28 9.27
CA LEU A 262 -1.55 -14.64 9.28
C LEU A 262 -0.68 -13.81 10.24
N THR A 263 -1.15 -12.67 10.75
CA THR A 263 -0.38 -11.74 11.61
C THR A 263 -0.89 -11.65 13.03
#